data_AF-A0AAE1U9K7-F1
#
_entry.id   AF-A0AAE1U9K7-F1
#
_cell.length_a   1.000
_cell.length_b   1.000
_cell.length_c   1.000
_cell.angle_alpha   90.00
_cell.angle_beta   90.00
_cell.angle_gamma   90.00
#
_symmetry.space_group_name_H-M   'P 1'
#
loop_
_entity.id
_entity.type
_entity.pdbx_description
1 polymer ?
#
loop_
_entity_poly.entity_id
_entity_poly.type
_entity_poly.pdbx_seq_one_letter_code
_entity_poly.pdbx_strand_id
1 'polypeptide(L)'
;MVDTFYRLVPLADATAVTIYNQVKSCLQEDNLSITKLIESCSLDKEKINYVKERCKNFVVELINQVQIRLPDNVETLLMLKSFHPSNATSQCKSSIVPIACRYKSTFQDIDELENEWSNLSFVQWPAACLGSTVSFWAEVNDHKTSAGEKKIPNVASLALSLLSLPLSNASIEIIFSQMNVVHSKLRNRLTVRSVEAILQIRYGLSLQSLSCVTFMPSPDMLENFSATKDPEKEEVDSDVEEILSLDIE
;
A
#
# COMPACT_ATOMS: atom_id res chain seq x y z
N MET A 1 3.30 9.92 -15.82
CA MET A 1 3.43 8.48 -15.47
C MET A 1 4.71 8.38 -14.65
N VAL A 2 4.58 8.29 -13.33
CA VAL A 2 5.70 8.40 -12.39
C VAL A 2 6.33 7.02 -12.26
N ASP A 3 7.31 6.72 -13.12
CA ASP A 3 8.11 5.47 -13.09
C ASP A 3 9.11 5.42 -11.91
N THR A 4 9.05 6.38 -10.99
CA THR A 4 10.14 6.63 -10.05
C THR A 4 10.06 5.78 -8.77
N PHE A 5 8.93 5.13 -8.48
CA PHE A 5 8.72 4.45 -7.19
C PHE A 5 9.08 2.96 -7.19
N TYR A 6 9.24 2.32 -8.36
CA TYR A 6 9.46 0.88 -8.48
C TYR A 6 10.90 0.44 -8.71
N ARG A 7 11.88 1.35 -8.71
CA ARG A 7 13.29 0.96 -8.51
C ARG A 7 13.53 0.66 -7.04
N LEU A 8 12.89 -0.41 -6.54
CA LEU A 8 13.22 -1.01 -5.26
C LEU A 8 14.66 -1.51 -5.37
N VAL A 9 15.59 -0.65 -4.95
CA VAL A 9 16.98 -1.04 -4.67
C VAL A 9 16.89 -2.27 -3.75
N PRO A 10 17.67 -3.34 -3.97
CA PRO A 10 17.76 -4.45 -3.03
C PRO A 10 18.37 -3.93 -1.73
N LEU A 11 17.53 -3.36 -0.87
CA LEU A 11 17.88 -2.68 0.39
C LEU A 11 18.23 -3.67 1.51
N ALA A 12 17.96 -4.97 1.31
CA ALA A 12 18.17 -5.99 2.32
C ALA A 12 19.66 -6.23 2.62
N ASP A 13 20.53 -6.19 1.60
CA ASP A 13 21.96 -6.55 1.73
C ASP A 13 22.92 -5.38 1.41
N ALA A 14 22.38 -4.20 1.08
CA ALA A 14 23.18 -3.06 0.65
C ALA A 14 23.63 -2.20 1.84
N THR A 15 24.95 -2.06 2.01
CA THR A 15 25.52 -1.07 2.93
C THR A 15 25.13 0.35 2.53
N ALA A 16 24.97 1.25 3.51
CA ALA A 16 24.59 2.65 3.30
C ALA A 16 25.44 3.37 2.23
N VAL A 17 26.71 2.98 2.09
CA VAL A 17 27.65 3.49 1.07
C VAL A 17 27.23 3.08 -0.36
N THR A 18 26.75 1.85 -0.52
CA THR A 18 26.31 1.30 -1.82
C THR A 18 25.05 2.01 -2.30
N ILE A 19 24.09 2.21 -1.39
CA ILE A 19 22.85 2.95 -1.65
C ILE A 19 23.17 4.41 -1.99
N TYR A 20 24.07 5.06 -1.25
CA TYR A 20 24.52 6.42 -1.52
C TYR A 20 25.10 6.58 -2.94
N ASN A 21 25.96 5.65 -3.38
CA ASN A 21 26.57 5.72 -4.71
C ASN A 21 25.54 5.57 -5.82
N GLN A 22 24.50 4.75 -5.61
CA GLN A 22 23.46 4.51 -6.60
C GLN A 22 22.45 5.67 -6.67
N VAL A 23 22.09 6.27 -5.53
CA VAL A 23 21.32 7.52 -5.48
C VAL A 23 22.10 8.65 -6.12
N LYS A 24 23.41 8.75 -5.87
CA LYS A 24 24.29 9.72 -6.54
C LYS A 24 24.29 9.56 -8.07
N SER A 25 24.33 8.33 -8.58
CA SER A 25 24.25 8.05 -10.02
C SER A 25 22.91 8.50 -10.60
N CYS A 26 21.79 8.23 -9.91
CA CYS A 26 20.45 8.66 -10.37
C CYS A 26 20.31 10.19 -10.36
N LEU A 27 20.83 10.87 -9.32
CA LEU A 27 20.80 12.34 -9.24
C LEU A 27 21.70 13.02 -10.28
N GLN A 28 22.73 12.32 -10.78
CA GLN A 28 23.56 12.78 -11.90
C GLN A 28 22.83 12.65 -13.25
N GLU A 29 21.97 11.63 -13.42
CA GLU A 29 21.11 11.48 -14.60
C GLU A 29 20.06 12.60 -14.70
N ASP A 30 19.54 13.08 -13.56
CA ASP A 30 18.53 14.14 -13.48
C ASP A 30 19.08 15.58 -13.63
N ASN A 31 20.37 15.73 -13.99
CA ASN A 31 20.97 17.00 -14.42
C ASN A 31 20.80 18.18 -13.43
N LEU A 32 20.84 17.92 -12.12
CA LEU A 32 20.92 18.98 -11.11
C LEU A 32 22.29 19.68 -11.20
N SER A 33 22.38 20.70 -12.05
CA SER A 33 23.60 21.49 -12.28
C SER A 33 23.91 22.40 -11.07
N ILE A 34 24.47 21.80 -10.02
CA ILE A 34 25.11 22.50 -8.87
C ILE A 34 26.18 23.50 -9.38
N THR A 35 26.77 23.21 -10.54
CA THR A 35 27.74 24.04 -11.26
C THR A 35 27.24 25.46 -11.54
N LYS A 36 25.97 25.65 -11.90
CA LYS A 36 25.40 26.99 -12.16
C LYS A 36 25.26 27.85 -10.90
N LEU A 37 25.06 27.23 -9.73
CA LEU A 37 24.93 27.94 -8.46
C LEU A 37 26.31 28.40 -7.94
N ILE A 38 27.34 27.56 -8.13
CA ILE A 38 28.72 27.82 -7.69
C ILE A 38 29.37 28.96 -8.47
N GLU A 39 29.07 29.11 -9.75
CA GLU A 39 29.59 30.22 -10.58
C GLU A 39 28.96 31.57 -10.19
N SER A 40 27.73 31.58 -9.67
CA SER A 40 27.00 32.80 -9.31
C SER A 40 27.36 33.39 -7.95
N CYS A 41 27.89 32.57 -7.04
CA CYS A 41 28.26 32.96 -5.68
C CYS A 41 29.71 32.53 -5.48
N SER A 42 30.67 33.47 -5.43
CA SER A 42 32.09 33.22 -5.14
C SER A 42 32.28 32.61 -3.73
N LEU A 43 31.87 31.36 -3.59
CA LEU A 43 31.82 30.62 -2.34
C LEU A 43 33.11 29.84 -2.18
N ASP A 44 33.67 29.94 -0.99
CA ASP A 44 34.87 29.24 -0.59
C ASP A 44 34.68 27.71 -0.71
N LYS A 45 35.70 27.02 -1.24
CA LYS A 45 35.66 25.58 -1.52
C LYS A 45 35.42 24.76 -0.25
N GLU A 46 35.91 25.25 0.89
CA GLU A 46 35.68 24.60 2.19
C GLU A 46 34.21 24.63 2.59
N LYS A 47 33.50 25.75 2.39
CA LYS A 47 32.07 25.87 2.67
C LYS A 47 31.23 24.98 1.75
N ILE A 48 31.62 24.88 0.48
CA ILE A 48 30.96 23.98 -0.48
C ILE A 48 31.14 22.51 -0.04
N ASN A 49 32.35 22.12 0.36
CA ASN A 49 32.61 20.77 0.86
C ASN A 49 31.85 20.49 2.15
N TYR A 50 31.79 21.45 3.08
CA TYR A 50 31.01 21.33 4.31
C TYR A 50 29.53 21.06 4.03
N VAL A 51 28.91 21.79 3.10
CA VAL A 51 27.50 21.57 2.72
C VAL A 51 27.31 20.21 2.05
N LYS A 52 28.22 19.82 1.13
CA LYS A 52 28.17 18.49 0.49
C LYS A 52 28.27 17.36 1.50
N GLU A 53 29.15 17.50 2.48
CA GLU A 53 29.36 16.52 3.53
C GLU A 53 28.15 16.43 4.46
N ARG A 54 27.53 17.57 4.80
CA ARG A 54 26.28 17.60 5.54
C ARG A 54 25.12 16.94 4.78
N CYS A 55 24.98 17.20 3.48
CA CYS A 55 23.99 16.54 2.63
C CYS A 55 24.23 15.02 2.56
N LYS A 56 25.49 14.59 2.42
CA LYS A 56 25.86 13.17 2.46
C LYS A 56 25.47 12.53 3.79
N ASN A 57 25.85 13.15 4.92
CA ASN A 57 25.55 12.64 6.25
C ASN A 57 24.04 12.58 6.49
N PHE A 58 23.29 13.57 6.02
CA PHE A 58 21.83 13.55 6.06
C PHE A 58 21.24 12.36 5.28
N VAL A 59 21.71 12.10 4.05
CA VAL A 59 21.23 10.96 3.25
C VAL A 59 21.59 9.62 3.91
N VAL A 60 22.80 9.51 4.48
CA VAL A 60 23.22 8.31 5.21
C VAL A 60 22.33 8.08 6.42
N GLU A 61 22.09 9.11 7.23
CA GLU A 61 21.22 9.00 8.40
C GLU A 61 19.78 8.69 8.00
N LEU A 62 19.26 9.31 6.94
CA LEU A 62 17.94 8.99 6.38
C LEU A 62 17.83 7.49 6.02
N ILE A 63 18.84 6.93 5.35
CA ILE A 63 18.84 5.50 4.98
C ILE A 63 18.86 4.62 6.23
N ASN A 64 19.70 4.92 7.22
CA ASN A 64 19.75 4.17 8.48
C ASN A 64 18.39 4.20 9.20
N GLN A 65 17.78 5.38 9.28
CA GLN A 65 16.48 5.60 9.88
C GLN A 65 15.36 4.86 9.13
N VAL A 66 15.42 4.79 7.80
CA VAL A 66 14.50 3.98 7.00
C VAL A 66 14.71 2.49 7.27
N GLN A 67 15.96 2.03 7.31
CA GLN A 67 16.28 0.62 7.59
C GLN A 67 15.80 0.17 8.97
N ILE A 68 15.96 1.00 10.01
CA ILE A 68 15.47 0.71 11.37
C ILE A 68 13.94 0.63 11.42
N ARG A 69 13.24 1.42 10.59
CA ARG A 69 11.77 1.43 10.53
C ARG A 69 11.20 0.39 9.58
N LEU A 70 12.03 -0.36 8.87
CA LEU A 70 11.54 -1.48 8.07
C LEU A 70 11.06 -2.58 9.02
N PRO A 71 9.81 -3.04 8.89
CA PRO A 71 9.26 -4.04 9.78
C PRO A 71 9.91 -5.41 9.56
N ASP A 72 9.96 -6.26 10.59
CA ASP A 72 10.56 -7.61 10.53
C ASP A 72 9.97 -8.52 9.43
N ASN A 73 8.78 -8.17 8.92
CA ASN A 73 8.10 -8.88 7.84
C ASN A 73 8.57 -8.47 6.42
N VAL A 74 9.65 -7.71 6.27
CA VAL A 74 10.22 -7.34 4.95
C VAL A 74 10.43 -8.55 4.05
N GLU A 75 10.90 -9.69 4.59
CA GLU A 75 11.05 -10.91 3.80
C GLU A 75 9.72 -11.40 3.22
N THR A 76 8.62 -11.28 3.98
CA THR A 76 7.28 -11.63 3.49
C THR A 76 6.84 -10.68 2.39
N LEU A 77 7.14 -9.38 2.52
CA LEU A 77 6.84 -8.38 1.51
C LEU A 77 7.65 -8.62 0.23
N LEU A 78 8.90 -9.07 0.33
CA LEU A 78 9.72 -9.43 -0.82
C LEU A 78 9.17 -10.66 -1.53
N MET A 79 8.65 -11.64 -0.80
CA MET A 79 8.01 -12.82 -1.38
C MET A 79 6.73 -12.47 -2.17
N LEU A 80 6.06 -11.33 -1.89
CA LEU A 80 4.90 -10.87 -2.67
C LEU A 80 5.25 -10.60 -4.15
N LYS A 81 6.53 -10.33 -4.47
CA LYS A 81 6.98 -10.17 -5.86
C LYS A 81 6.67 -11.40 -6.72
N SER A 82 6.57 -12.59 -6.11
CA SER A 82 6.18 -13.82 -6.80
C SER A 82 4.78 -13.73 -7.43
N PHE A 83 3.88 -12.93 -6.84
CA PHE A 83 2.50 -12.74 -7.32
C PHE A 83 2.38 -11.70 -8.44
N HIS A 84 3.48 -11.07 -8.86
CA HIS A 84 3.47 -10.25 -10.06
C HIS A 84 3.13 -11.13 -11.28
N PRO A 85 2.25 -10.71 -12.22
CA PRO A 85 1.80 -11.55 -13.34
C PRO A 85 2.96 -12.20 -14.10
N SER A 86 4.00 -11.43 -14.44
CA SER A 86 5.19 -11.94 -15.15
C SER A 86 5.94 -13.04 -14.38
N ASN A 87 5.96 -12.98 -13.06
CA ASN A 87 6.63 -13.97 -12.21
C ASN A 87 5.72 -15.18 -11.98
N ALA A 88 4.43 -14.93 -11.75
CA ALA A 88 3.43 -15.97 -11.55
C ALA A 88 3.26 -16.85 -12.79
N THR A 89 3.36 -16.29 -14.01
CA THR A 89 3.28 -17.05 -15.27
C THR A 89 4.62 -17.66 -15.71
N SER A 90 5.72 -17.39 -15.01
CA SER A 90 7.04 -17.94 -15.35
C SER A 90 7.07 -19.47 -15.19
N GLN A 91 7.79 -20.17 -16.07
CA GLN A 91 8.03 -21.61 -15.89
C GLN A 91 9.03 -21.89 -14.76
N CYS A 92 9.93 -20.94 -14.49
CA CYS A 92 10.88 -21.00 -13.38
C CYS A 92 10.40 -20.02 -12.29
N LYS A 93 9.46 -20.46 -11.46
CA LYS A 93 8.92 -19.67 -10.35
C LYS A 93 9.16 -20.36 -9.01
N SER A 94 9.40 -19.57 -7.98
CA SER A 94 9.62 -20.05 -6.62
C SER A 94 8.32 -20.62 -6.03
N SER A 95 8.47 -21.55 -5.06
CA SER A 95 7.33 -22.05 -4.30
C SER A 95 6.68 -20.93 -3.48
N ILE A 96 5.35 -20.91 -3.45
CA ILE A 96 4.55 -19.97 -2.65
C ILE A 96 4.20 -20.52 -1.26
N VAL A 97 4.57 -21.77 -0.97
CA VAL A 97 4.34 -22.43 0.33
C VAL A 97 4.83 -21.60 1.52
N PRO A 98 6.01 -20.93 1.48
CA PRO A 98 6.47 -20.11 2.60
C PRO A 98 5.53 -18.95 2.96
N ILE A 99 4.92 -18.29 1.95
CA ILE A 99 3.88 -17.28 2.18
C ILE A 99 2.61 -17.96 2.65
N ALA A 100 2.17 -19.02 1.97
CA ALA A 100 0.91 -19.69 2.24
C ALA A 100 0.82 -20.16 3.70
N CYS A 101 1.91 -20.70 4.24
CA CYS A 101 2.01 -21.10 5.65
C CYS A 101 1.81 -19.97 6.65
N ARG A 102 1.99 -18.70 6.26
CA ARG A 102 1.70 -17.52 7.10
C ARG A 102 0.22 -17.10 7.03
N TYR A 103 -0.52 -17.53 5.99
CA TYR A 103 -1.91 -17.15 5.72
C TYR A 103 -2.84 -18.38 5.64
N LYS A 104 -2.63 -19.38 6.51
CA LYS A 104 -3.32 -20.68 6.49
C LYS A 104 -4.86 -20.61 6.55
N SER A 105 -5.43 -19.50 7.00
CA SER A 105 -6.89 -19.31 7.02
C SER A 105 -7.52 -19.16 5.62
N THR A 106 -6.72 -18.95 4.57
CA THR A 106 -7.22 -18.53 3.25
C THR A 106 -7.45 -19.68 2.27
N PHE A 107 -6.91 -20.88 2.52
CA PHE A 107 -6.98 -22.03 1.62
C PHE A 107 -7.06 -23.35 2.41
N GLN A 108 -7.59 -24.41 1.80
CA GLN A 108 -7.87 -25.68 2.49
C GLN A 108 -6.69 -26.65 2.49
N ASP A 109 -5.89 -26.67 1.41
CA ASP A 109 -4.79 -27.63 1.23
C ASP A 109 -3.56 -26.96 0.59
N ILE A 110 -2.37 -27.18 1.17
CA ILE A 110 -1.08 -26.66 0.70
C ILE A 110 -0.64 -27.39 -0.57
N ASP A 111 -0.89 -28.69 -0.68
CA ASP A 111 -0.45 -29.50 -1.81
C ASP A 111 -1.27 -29.15 -3.06
N GLU A 112 -2.58 -28.95 -2.91
CA GLU A 112 -3.43 -28.43 -3.99
C GLU A 112 -3.01 -27.03 -4.42
N LEU A 113 -2.67 -26.16 -3.47
CA LEU A 113 -2.19 -24.81 -3.75
C LEU A 113 -0.90 -24.82 -4.58
N GLU A 114 0.08 -25.67 -4.26
CA GLU A 114 1.35 -25.74 -5.00
C GLU A 114 1.16 -26.36 -6.41
N ASN A 115 0.23 -27.30 -6.54
CA ASN A 115 -0.17 -27.85 -7.84
C ASN A 115 -0.86 -26.79 -8.70
N GLU A 116 -1.83 -26.06 -8.15
CA GLU A 116 -2.49 -24.92 -8.82
C GLU A 116 -1.47 -23.85 -9.22
N TRP A 117 -0.54 -23.52 -8.32
CA TRP A 117 0.51 -22.56 -8.59
C TRP A 117 1.33 -23.00 -9.79
N SER A 118 1.81 -24.24 -9.82
CA SER A 118 2.56 -24.78 -10.96
C SER A 118 1.74 -24.76 -12.26
N ASN A 119 0.45 -25.09 -12.17
CA ASN A 119 -0.46 -25.14 -13.31
C ASN A 119 -0.71 -23.79 -13.98
N LEU A 120 -0.57 -22.69 -13.25
CA LEU A 120 -0.82 -21.33 -13.71
C LEU A 120 0.08 -20.91 -14.90
N SER A 121 1.27 -21.51 -15.05
CA SER A 121 2.18 -21.23 -16.18
C SER A 121 1.77 -21.90 -17.49
N PHE A 122 0.91 -22.93 -17.43
CA PHE A 122 0.44 -23.64 -18.63
C PHE A 122 -0.84 -23.03 -19.21
N VAL A 123 -1.46 -22.10 -18.49
CA VAL A 123 -2.65 -21.39 -18.94
C VAL A 123 -2.23 -20.17 -19.77
N GLN A 124 -2.88 -19.99 -20.93
CA GLN A 124 -2.70 -18.81 -21.76
C GLN A 124 -3.60 -17.70 -21.24
N TRP A 125 -2.98 -16.65 -20.70
CA TRP A 125 -3.68 -15.49 -20.15
C TRP A 125 -3.78 -14.36 -21.18
N PRO A 126 -4.89 -13.60 -21.23
CA PRO A 126 -5.00 -12.46 -22.12
C PRO A 126 -3.90 -11.43 -21.86
N ALA A 127 -3.25 -10.94 -22.93
CA ALA A 127 -2.17 -9.96 -22.82
C ALA A 127 -2.60 -8.66 -22.12
N ALA A 128 -3.88 -8.29 -22.26
CA ALA A 128 -4.47 -7.13 -21.60
C ALA A 128 -4.45 -7.24 -20.05
N CYS A 129 -4.49 -8.46 -19.50
CA CYS A 129 -4.52 -8.69 -18.06
C CYS A 129 -3.11 -8.66 -17.44
N LEU A 130 -2.05 -8.89 -18.23
CA LEU A 130 -0.66 -8.91 -17.75
C LEU A 130 -0.12 -7.53 -17.35
N GLY A 131 -0.78 -6.44 -17.77
CA GLY A 131 -0.39 -5.07 -17.46
C GLY A 131 -0.77 -4.59 -16.06
N SER A 132 -1.67 -5.28 -15.36
CA SER A 132 -2.07 -4.93 -13.99
C SER A 132 -2.20 -6.19 -13.14
N THR A 133 -1.56 -6.16 -11.97
CA THR A 133 -1.60 -7.29 -11.03
C THR A 133 -3.04 -7.56 -10.56
N VAL A 134 -3.85 -6.52 -10.34
CA VAL A 134 -5.23 -6.67 -9.88
C VAL A 134 -6.12 -7.30 -10.94
N SER A 135 -6.05 -6.84 -12.19
CA SER A 135 -6.87 -7.41 -13.27
C SER A 135 -6.46 -8.83 -13.61
N PHE A 136 -5.17 -9.14 -13.54
CA PHE A 136 -4.67 -10.50 -13.68
C PHE A 136 -5.30 -11.45 -12.67
N TRP A 137 -5.21 -11.13 -11.37
CA TRP A 137 -5.73 -12.01 -10.32
C TRP A 137 -7.26 -12.09 -10.30
N ALA A 138 -7.96 -11.04 -10.74
CA ALA A 138 -9.40 -11.09 -10.99
C ALA A 138 -9.74 -12.10 -12.10
N GLU A 139 -9.02 -12.06 -13.22
CA GLU A 139 -9.20 -13.02 -14.33
C GLU A 139 -8.90 -14.45 -13.88
N VAL A 140 -7.82 -14.67 -13.11
CA VAL A 140 -7.48 -16.00 -12.57
C VAL A 140 -8.59 -16.53 -11.67
N ASN A 141 -9.20 -15.66 -10.85
CA ASN A 141 -10.30 -16.03 -9.97
C ASN A 141 -11.59 -16.39 -10.74
N ASP A 142 -11.82 -15.75 -11.88
CA ASP A 142 -13.01 -15.95 -12.72
C ASP A 142 -12.82 -17.08 -13.74
N HIS A 143 -11.57 -17.55 -13.93
CA HIS A 143 -11.23 -18.62 -14.85
C HIS A 143 -11.85 -19.97 -14.42
N LYS A 144 -12.83 -20.43 -15.20
CA LYS A 144 -13.56 -21.68 -14.99
C LYS A 144 -13.13 -22.79 -15.94
N THR A 145 -13.29 -24.03 -15.50
CA THR A 145 -13.17 -25.23 -16.32
C THR A 145 -14.40 -25.39 -17.21
N SER A 146 -14.36 -26.30 -18.18
CA SER A 146 -15.52 -26.65 -19.01
C SER A 146 -16.71 -27.18 -18.21
N ALA A 147 -16.48 -27.63 -16.97
CA ALA A 147 -17.51 -28.04 -16.02
C ALA A 147 -18.12 -26.86 -15.21
N GLY A 148 -17.62 -25.64 -15.40
CA GLY A 148 -18.08 -24.43 -14.70
C GLY A 148 -17.43 -24.20 -13.33
N GLU A 149 -16.54 -25.09 -12.89
CA GLU A 149 -15.82 -24.98 -11.62
C GLU A 149 -14.58 -24.09 -11.75
N LYS A 150 -14.19 -23.38 -10.69
CA LYS A 150 -12.97 -22.57 -10.70
C LYS A 150 -11.74 -23.47 -10.83
N LYS A 151 -10.85 -23.15 -11.77
CA LYS A 151 -9.67 -23.98 -12.05
C LYS A 151 -8.54 -23.79 -11.04
N ILE A 152 -8.41 -22.57 -10.49
CA ILE A 152 -7.30 -22.16 -9.60
C ILE A 152 -7.85 -21.39 -8.39
N PRO A 153 -8.75 -21.98 -7.58
CA PRO A 153 -9.44 -21.28 -6.50
C PRO A 153 -8.53 -20.90 -5.32
N ASN A 154 -7.62 -21.78 -4.92
CA ASN A 154 -6.81 -21.58 -3.71
C ASN A 154 -5.76 -20.47 -3.93
N VAL A 155 -5.04 -20.52 -5.05
CA VAL A 155 -4.03 -19.50 -5.37
C VAL A 155 -4.69 -18.14 -5.62
N ALA A 156 -5.83 -18.11 -6.32
CA ALA A 156 -6.55 -16.86 -6.57
C ALA A 156 -7.03 -16.22 -5.26
N SER A 157 -7.61 -17.01 -4.35
CA SER A 157 -8.05 -16.54 -3.04
C SER A 157 -6.89 -15.99 -2.20
N LEU A 158 -5.75 -16.70 -2.19
CA LEU A 158 -4.54 -16.24 -1.51
C LEU A 158 -4.04 -14.93 -2.12
N ALA A 159 -3.91 -14.85 -3.44
CA ALA A 159 -3.41 -13.66 -4.12
C ALA A 159 -4.32 -12.44 -3.89
N LEU A 160 -5.64 -12.60 -4.02
CA LEU A 160 -6.60 -11.52 -3.76
C LEU A 160 -6.59 -11.08 -2.29
N SER A 161 -6.45 -12.02 -1.35
CA SER A 161 -6.31 -11.70 0.08
C SER A 161 -5.02 -10.95 0.39
N LEU A 162 -3.93 -11.24 -0.32
CA LEU A 162 -2.67 -10.51 -0.17
C LEU A 162 -2.76 -9.11 -0.79
N LEU A 163 -3.45 -8.96 -1.92
CA LEU A 163 -3.65 -7.68 -2.60
C LEU A 163 -4.63 -6.75 -1.89
N SER A 164 -5.50 -7.27 -1.03
CA SER A 164 -6.39 -6.46 -0.20
C SER A 164 -5.68 -5.89 1.03
N LEU A 165 -4.46 -6.35 1.35
CA LEU A 165 -3.69 -5.81 2.46
C LEU A 165 -3.14 -4.42 2.12
N PRO A 166 -3.32 -3.41 3.00
CA PRO A 166 -2.70 -2.12 2.83
C PRO A 166 -1.18 -2.24 3.10
N LEU A 167 -0.40 -2.45 2.04
CA LEU A 167 1.07 -2.59 2.13
C LEU A 167 1.82 -1.28 2.41
N SER A 168 1.13 -0.14 2.37
CA SER A 168 1.74 1.18 2.59
C SER A 168 0.86 2.08 3.45
N ASN A 169 1.51 2.99 4.16
CA ASN A 169 0.84 4.00 4.96
C ASN A 169 0.08 5.03 4.11
N ALA A 170 0.24 5.04 2.78
CA ALA A 170 -0.44 5.97 1.89
C ALA A 170 -1.98 5.90 2.03
N SER A 171 -2.53 4.70 2.23
CA SER A 171 -3.97 4.53 2.47
C SER A 171 -4.42 5.23 3.76
N ILE A 172 -3.58 5.20 4.80
CA ILE A 172 -3.83 5.85 6.09
C ILE A 172 -3.65 7.37 5.95
N GLU A 173 -2.62 7.83 5.24
CA GLU A 173 -2.40 9.25 4.97
C GLU A 173 -3.56 9.89 4.19
N ILE A 174 -4.17 9.16 3.26
CA ILE A 174 -5.39 9.60 2.58
C ILE A 174 -6.51 9.81 3.62
N ILE A 175 -6.72 8.87 4.53
CA ILE A 175 -7.75 8.98 5.58
C ILE A 175 -7.45 10.18 6.50
N PHE A 176 -6.20 10.35 6.95
CA PHE A 176 -5.81 11.50 7.78
C PHE A 176 -5.97 12.84 7.07
N SER A 177 -5.67 12.90 5.77
CA SER A 177 -5.94 14.09 4.97
C SER A 177 -7.44 14.42 4.92
N GLN A 178 -8.29 13.41 4.72
CA GLN A 178 -9.74 13.61 4.77
C GLN A 178 -10.22 13.99 6.18
N MET A 179 -9.64 13.41 7.22
CA MET A 179 -9.93 13.76 8.61
C MET A 179 -9.57 15.22 8.89
N ASN A 180 -8.42 15.71 8.42
CA ASN A 180 -8.01 17.11 8.55
C ASN A 180 -8.98 18.08 7.84
N VAL A 181 -9.61 17.67 6.74
CA VAL A 181 -10.65 18.47 6.07
C VAL A 181 -11.93 18.52 6.90
N VAL A 182 -12.33 17.40 7.51
CA VAL A 182 -13.52 17.31 8.37
C VAL A 182 -13.30 18.10 9.67
N HIS A 183 -12.15 17.88 10.30
CA HIS A 183 -11.68 18.51 11.54
C HIS A 183 -10.84 19.76 11.22
N SER A 184 -11.44 20.71 10.50
CA SER A 184 -10.81 22.01 10.21
C SER A 184 -10.92 22.97 11.41
N LYS A 185 -10.09 24.02 11.43
CA LYS A 185 -10.10 25.05 12.50
C LYS A 185 -11.48 25.70 12.73
N LEU A 186 -12.35 25.72 11.71
CA LEU A 186 -13.73 26.25 11.80
C LEU A 186 -14.75 25.22 12.31
N ARG A 187 -14.40 23.91 12.29
CA ARG A 187 -15.25 22.78 12.73
C ARG A 187 -14.57 21.96 13.84
N ASN A 188 -13.89 22.63 14.77
CA ASN A 188 -13.05 22.02 15.81
C ASN A 188 -13.83 21.44 17.02
N ARG A 189 -15.14 21.17 16.87
CA ARG A 189 -16.05 20.71 17.94
C ARG A 189 -16.92 19.52 17.51
N LEU A 190 -16.52 18.79 16.48
CA LEU A 190 -17.22 17.56 16.12
C LEU A 190 -16.87 16.46 17.12
N THR A 191 -17.87 15.72 17.59
CA THR A 191 -17.62 14.53 18.41
C THR A 191 -16.91 13.48 17.56
N VAL A 192 -16.13 12.60 18.19
CA VAL A 192 -15.42 11.50 17.49
C VAL A 192 -16.38 10.68 16.64
N ARG A 193 -17.55 10.31 17.18
CA ARG A 193 -18.61 9.59 16.46
C ARG A 193 -19.10 10.33 15.21
N SER A 194 -19.23 11.66 15.29
CA SER A 194 -19.60 12.47 14.12
C SER A 194 -18.52 12.49 13.06
N VAL A 195 -17.25 12.58 13.45
CA VAL A 195 -16.11 12.54 12.52
C VAL A 195 -16.03 11.17 11.85
N GLU A 196 -16.15 10.10 12.63
CA GLU A 196 -16.16 8.72 12.14
C GLU A 196 -17.29 8.50 11.13
N ALA A 197 -18.53 8.84 11.47
CA ALA A 197 -19.68 8.68 10.58
C ALA A 197 -19.49 9.46 9.26
N ILE A 198 -18.97 10.70 9.32
CA ILE A 198 -18.68 11.49 8.12
C ILE A 198 -17.59 10.82 7.28
N LEU A 199 -16.53 10.30 7.89
CA LEU A 199 -15.45 9.61 7.17
C LEU A 199 -15.97 8.33 6.51
N GLN A 200 -16.76 7.52 7.21
CA GLN A 200 -17.38 6.31 6.67
C GLN A 200 -18.29 6.63 5.47
N ILE A 201 -19.15 7.66 5.57
CA ILE A 201 -20.00 8.10 4.46
C ILE A 201 -19.16 8.54 3.26
N ARG A 202 -18.14 9.38 3.48
CA ARG A 202 -17.29 9.87 2.37
C ARG A 202 -16.52 8.75 1.71
N TYR A 203 -15.98 7.82 2.47
CA TYR A 203 -15.26 6.66 1.95
C TYR A 203 -16.20 5.73 1.18
N GLY A 204 -17.37 5.40 1.74
CA GLY A 204 -18.38 4.56 1.09
C GLY A 204 -18.89 5.14 -0.23
N LEU A 205 -19.17 6.45 -0.28
CA LEU A 205 -19.54 7.14 -1.52
C LEU A 205 -18.40 7.11 -2.54
N SER A 206 -17.16 7.35 -2.10
CA SER A 206 -15.98 7.31 -2.96
C SER A 206 -15.75 5.93 -3.58
N LEU A 207 -15.98 4.86 -2.82
CA LEU A 207 -15.84 3.48 -3.30
C LEU A 207 -16.83 3.17 -4.44
N GLN A 208 -18.03 3.74 -4.36
CA GLN A 208 -19.06 3.61 -5.40
C GLN A 208 -18.92 4.64 -6.52
N SER A 209 -17.86 5.47 -6.52
CA SER A 209 -17.68 6.61 -7.44
C SER A 209 -18.86 7.61 -7.42
N LEU A 210 -19.57 7.70 -6.29
CA LEU A 210 -20.69 8.60 -6.08
C LEU A 210 -20.25 9.86 -5.32
N SER A 211 -20.98 10.94 -5.54
CA SER A 211 -20.85 12.19 -4.82
C SER A 211 -22.09 12.43 -3.95
N CYS A 212 -22.00 13.36 -2.99
CA CYS A 212 -23.16 13.78 -2.21
C CYS A 212 -24.31 14.37 -3.06
N VAL A 213 -24.03 14.74 -4.31
CA VAL A 213 -25.03 15.27 -5.26
C VAL A 213 -25.71 14.15 -6.03
N THR A 214 -24.98 13.07 -6.33
CA THR A 214 -25.47 11.95 -7.14
C THR A 214 -25.98 10.78 -6.30
N PHE A 215 -25.75 10.81 -4.99
CA PHE A 215 -26.22 9.79 -4.07
C PHE A 215 -27.75 9.82 -3.96
N MET A 216 -28.38 8.67 -4.21
CA MET A 216 -29.82 8.49 -4.02
C MET A 216 -30.04 7.53 -2.83
N PRO A 217 -30.69 7.99 -1.74
CA PRO A 217 -30.97 7.14 -0.59
C PRO A 217 -31.84 5.93 -0.98
N SER A 218 -31.56 4.76 -0.40
CA SER A 218 -32.45 3.61 -0.57
C SER A 218 -33.77 3.80 0.22
N PRO A 219 -34.85 3.11 -0.15
CA PRO A 219 -36.09 3.12 0.62
C PRO A 219 -35.87 2.78 2.11
N ASP A 220 -35.03 1.80 2.39
CA ASP A 220 -34.68 1.39 3.75
C ASP A 220 -33.98 2.50 4.55
N MET A 221 -33.15 3.32 3.89
CA MET A 221 -32.51 4.46 4.55
C MET A 221 -33.53 5.56 4.92
N LEU A 222 -34.53 5.77 4.07
CA LEU A 222 -35.60 6.74 4.31
C LEU A 222 -36.55 6.26 5.42
N GLU A 223 -36.83 4.95 5.46
CA GLU A 223 -37.58 4.34 6.55
C GLU A 223 -36.83 4.46 7.88
N ASN A 224 -35.53 4.16 7.91
CA ASN A 224 -34.70 4.33 9.11
C ASN A 224 -34.51 5.79 9.54
N PHE A 225 -34.58 6.75 8.60
CA PHE A 225 -34.54 8.18 8.94
C PHE A 225 -35.84 8.66 9.61
N SER A 226 -36.97 8.07 9.24
CA SER A 226 -38.28 8.41 9.80
C SER A 226 -38.62 7.63 11.07
N ALA A 227 -38.00 6.47 11.28
CA ALA A 227 -38.01 5.77 12.55
C ALA A 227 -37.13 6.53 13.56
N THR A 228 -37.73 7.22 14.52
CA THR A 228 -37.05 7.75 15.71
C THR A 228 -36.54 6.58 16.56
N LYS A 229 -35.51 5.89 16.09
CA LYS A 229 -34.69 5.04 16.95
C LYS A 229 -33.69 5.98 17.61
N ASP A 230 -33.92 6.28 18.89
CA ASP A 230 -32.87 6.82 19.73
C ASP A 230 -31.65 5.93 19.53
N PRO A 231 -30.47 6.49 19.21
CA PRO A 231 -29.27 5.68 19.09
C PRO A 231 -29.06 5.04 20.45
N GLU A 232 -29.27 3.73 20.52
CA GLU A 232 -28.90 2.94 21.69
C GLU A 232 -27.47 3.33 22.04
N LYS A 233 -27.24 3.66 23.31
CA LYS A 233 -25.92 3.99 23.83
C LYS A 233 -25.04 2.75 23.65
N GLU A 234 -24.42 2.60 22.49
CA GLU A 234 -23.24 1.74 22.37
C GLU A 234 -22.23 2.30 23.37
N GLU A 235 -21.82 1.46 24.30
CA GLU A 235 -20.77 1.79 25.26
C GLU A 235 -19.54 2.24 24.49
N VAL A 236 -18.98 3.39 24.88
CA VAL A 236 -17.71 3.85 24.35
C VAL A 236 -16.67 2.83 24.82
N ASP A 237 -16.05 2.13 23.86
CA ASP A 237 -14.95 1.21 24.12
C ASP A 237 -13.84 1.96 24.86
N SER A 238 -13.47 1.51 26.06
CA SER A 238 -12.55 2.19 26.99
C SER A 238 -11.16 2.44 26.39
N ASP A 239 -10.83 1.70 25.35
CA ASP A 239 -9.50 1.64 24.76
C ASP A 239 -9.20 2.87 23.87
N VAL A 240 -10.22 3.62 23.45
CA VAL A 240 -10.05 4.83 22.62
C VAL A 240 -9.63 6.06 23.44
N GLU A 241 -9.99 6.12 24.72
CA GLU A 241 -9.54 7.21 25.61
C GLU A 241 -8.04 7.07 25.94
N GLU A 242 -7.53 5.85 26.08
CA GLU A 242 -6.12 5.62 26.44
C GLU A 242 -5.16 6.07 25.33
N ILE A 243 -5.55 5.92 24.06
CA ILE A 243 -4.76 6.34 22.89
C ILE A 243 -4.66 7.88 22.79
N LEU A 244 -5.71 8.61 23.15
CA LEU A 244 -5.71 10.08 23.11
C LEU A 244 -4.98 10.72 24.29
N SER A 245 -4.82 10.00 25.41
CA SER A 245 -4.03 10.45 26.56
C SER A 245 -2.51 10.30 26.39
N LEU A 246 -2.04 9.57 25.37
CA LEU A 246 -0.61 9.35 25.14
C LEU A 246 0.10 10.48 24.36
N ASP A 247 -0.63 11.48 23.86
CA ASP A 247 -0.08 12.63 23.11
C ASP A 247 0.00 13.94 23.91
N ILE A 248 0.03 13.87 25.25
CA ILE A 248 0.37 15.03 26.09
C ILE A 248 1.43 14.64 27.12
N GLU A 249 2.69 14.58 26.67
CA GLU A 249 3.88 15.05 27.40
C GLU A 249 5.08 15.26 26.46
#